data_AF-A0A963UNW0-F1
#
_entry.id   AF-A0A963UNW0-F1
#
_cell.length_a   1.000
_cell.length_b   1.000
_cell.length_c   1.000
_cell.angle_alpha   90.00
_cell.angle_beta   90.00
_cell.angle_gamma   90.00
#
_symmetry.space_group_name_H-M   'P 1'
#
loop_
_entity.id
_entity.type
_entity.pdbx_description
1 polymer ?
#
loop_
_entity_poly.entity_id
_entity_poly.type
_entity_poly.pdbx_seq_one_letter_code
_entity_poly.pdbx_strand_id
1 'polypeptide(L)' 'DAIRPMMNAEDDAEFAALVEGYRAGIPSGAPVDEAAADRFLRLMAELGGEELVGKATTLPAGVFLKLD' A
#
# COMPACT_ATOMS: atom_id res chain seq x y z
N ASP A 1 1.84 8.11 22.69
CA ASP A 1 1.96 9.42 23.36
C ASP A 1 3.19 10.22 22.98
N ALA A 2 4.38 9.62 22.84
CA ALA A 2 5.61 10.35 22.50
C ALA A 2 5.52 11.22 21.23
N ILE A 3 4.70 10.82 20.25
CA ILE A 3 4.48 11.57 18.99
C ILE A 3 3.39 12.64 19.09
N ARG A 4 2.61 12.68 20.18
CA ARG A 4 1.49 13.62 20.34
C ARG A 4 1.88 15.09 20.12
N PRO A 5 2.96 15.63 20.71
CA PRO A 5 3.33 17.03 20.50
C PRO A 5 3.76 17.35 19.06
N MET A 6 3.97 16.34 18.21
CA MET A 6 4.36 16.50 16.81
C MET A 6 3.16 16.38 15.85
N MET A 7 2.00 15.96 16.35
CA MET A 7 0.81 15.72 15.55
C MET A 7 -0.15 16.91 15.66
N ASN A 8 -0.70 17.32 14.52
CA ASN A 8 -1.69 18.38 14.43
C ASN A 8 -3.10 17.85 14.80
N ALA A 9 -3.27 17.40 16.04
CA ALA A 9 -4.54 16.88 16.56
C ALA A 9 -5.10 17.82 17.64
N GLU A 10 -6.32 18.30 17.44
CA GLU A 10 -7.03 19.25 18.29
C GLU A 10 -7.35 18.64 19.67
N ASP A 11 -7.73 17.35 19.72
CA ASP A 11 -8.08 16.65 20.95
C ASP A 11 -7.60 15.19 20.98
N ASP A 12 -7.83 14.50 22.11
CA ASP A 12 -7.37 13.12 22.31
C ASP A 12 -8.10 12.10 21.44
N ALA A 13 -9.35 12.38 21.09
CA ALA A 13 -10.13 11.51 20.22
C ALA A 13 -9.58 11.56 18.79
N GLU A 14 -9.27 12.75 18.29
CA GLU A 14 -8.65 12.94 16.98
C GLU A 14 -7.26 12.31 16.93
N PHE A 15 -6.44 12.49 17.96
CA PHE A 15 -5.13 11.84 18.01
C PHE A 15 -5.23 10.32 17.97
N ALA A 16 -6.15 9.73 18.74
CA ALA A 16 -6.37 8.28 18.72
C ALA A 16 -6.82 7.81 17.32
N ALA A 17 -7.75 8.54 16.69
CA ALA A 17 -8.22 8.25 15.34
C ALA A 17 -7.11 8.32 14.28
N LEU A 18 -6.23 9.33 14.36
CA LEU A 18 -5.08 9.46 13.45
C LEU A 18 -4.08 8.31 13.62
N VAL A 19 -3.81 7.88 14.85
CA VAL A 19 -2.94 6.73 15.13
C VAL A 19 -3.55 5.44 14.59
N GLU A 20 -4.85 5.23 14.83
CA GLU A 20 -5.57 4.06 14.34
C GLU A 20 -5.58 4.03 12.81
N GLY A 21 -5.98 5.13 12.17
CA GLY A 21 -6.05 5.24 10.70
C GLY A 21 -4.70 5.02 10.03
N TYR A 22 -3.63 5.57 10.61
CA TYR A 22 -2.27 5.31 10.11
C TYR A 22 -1.91 3.82 10.21
N ARG A 23 -2.17 3.18 11.35
CA ARG A 23 -1.87 1.75 11.57
C ARG A 23 -2.70 0.83 10.68
N ALA A 24 -3.96 1.18 10.43
CA ALA A 24 -4.84 0.44 9.53
C ALA A 24 -4.33 0.45 8.08
N GLY A 25 -3.58 1.48 7.69
CA GLY A 25 -2.94 1.58 6.37
C GLY A 25 -1.61 0.82 6.25
N ILE A 26 -1.06 0.29 7.34
CA ILE A 26 0.18 -0.50 7.30
C ILE A 26 -0.14 -1.88 6.68
N PRO A 27 0.50 -2.26 5.56
CA PRO A 27 0.28 -3.57 4.95
C PRO A 27 0.59 -4.71 5.95
N SER A 28 -0.22 -5.76 5.92
CA SER A 28 -0.23 -6.81 6.96
C SER A 28 1.00 -7.74 7.00
N GLY A 29 2.06 -7.48 6.23
CA GLY A 29 3.25 -8.35 6.17
C GLY A 29 2.98 -9.77 5.66
N ALA A 30 1.73 -10.08 5.30
CA ALA A 30 1.34 -11.38 4.80
C ALA A 30 2.09 -11.68 3.48
N PRO A 31 2.47 -12.95 3.25
CA PRO A 31 3.19 -13.32 2.04
C PRO A 31 2.35 -13.03 0.80
N VAL A 32 2.99 -12.46 -0.22
CA VAL A 32 2.40 -12.20 -1.53
C VAL A 32 3.12 -13.06 -2.56
N ASP A 33 2.36 -13.73 -3.42
CA ASP A 33 2.90 -14.38 -4.63
C ASP A 33 3.13 -13.30 -5.70
N GLU A 34 4.34 -12.74 -5.72
CA GLU A 34 4.74 -11.71 -6.69
C GLU A 34 4.65 -12.23 -8.14
N ALA A 35 4.90 -13.52 -8.37
CA ALA A 35 4.82 -14.09 -9.72
C ALA A 35 3.37 -14.17 -10.21
N ALA A 36 2.42 -14.48 -9.32
CA ALA A 36 1.00 -14.41 -9.65
C ALA A 36 0.54 -12.97 -9.91
N ALA A 37 1.00 -12.00 -9.10
CA ALA A 37 0.68 -10.59 -9.29
C ALA A 37 1.20 -10.06 -10.65
N ASP A 38 2.44 -10.40 -11.03
CA ASP A 38 3.00 -10.03 -12.34
C ASP A 38 2.20 -10.63 -13.51
N ARG A 39 1.84 -11.91 -13.44
CA ARG A 39 0.99 -12.55 -14.47
C ARG A 39 -0.35 -11.83 -14.63
N PHE A 40 -0.97 -11.45 -13.51
CA PHE A 40 -2.25 -10.73 -13.54
C PHE A 40 -2.10 -9.33 -14.15
N LEU A 41 -1.06 -8.57 -13.76
CA LEU A 41 -0.79 -7.25 -14.34
C LEU A 41 -0.55 -7.32 -15.85
N ARG A 42 0.22 -8.32 -16.32
CA ARG A 42 0.44 -8.54 -17.75
C ARG A 42 -0.85 -8.81 -18.51
N LEU A 43 -1.74 -9.62 -17.94
CA LEU A 43 -3.05 -9.90 -18.55
C LEU A 43 -3.90 -8.64 -18.65
N MET A 44 -3.91 -7.79 -17.61
CA MET A 44 -4.60 -6.50 -17.66
C MET A 44 -3.98 -5.57 -18.70
N ALA A 45 -2.64 -5.55 -18.82
CA ALA A 45 -1.95 -4.76 -19.83
C ALA A 45 -2.29 -5.22 -21.26
N GLU A 46 -2.37 -6.53 -21.48
CA GLU A 46 -2.72 -7.13 -22.78
C GLU A 46 -4.16 -6.79 -23.19
N LEU A 47 -5.11 -6.92 -22.26
CA LEU A 47 -6.53 -6.76 -22.57
C LEU A 47 -7.03 -5.31 -22.51
N GLY A 48 -6.49 -4.51 -21.58
CA GLY A 48 -6.95 -3.15 -21.29
C GLY A 48 -5.97 -2.05 -21.71
N GLY A 49 -4.73 -2.39 -22.08
CA GLY A 49 -3.74 -1.43 -22.54
C GLY A 49 -3.37 -0.35 -21.52
N GLU A 50 -2.75 0.73 -22.02
CA GLU A 50 -2.23 1.83 -21.19
C GLU A 50 -3.32 2.59 -20.44
N GLU A 51 -4.57 2.61 -20.93
CA GLU A 51 -5.67 3.26 -20.22
C GLU A 51 -6.03 2.56 -18.90
N LEU A 52 -5.88 1.22 -18.84
CA LEU A 52 -6.18 0.45 -17.64
C LEU A 52 -5.01 0.40 -16.66
N VAL A 53 -3.78 0.17 -17.14
CA VAL A 53 -2.62 -0.12 -16.27
C VAL A 53 -1.53 0.95 -16.32
N GLY A 54 -1.70 1.99 -17.14
CA GLY A 54 -0.65 2.96 -17.42
C GLY A 54 0.54 2.32 -18.13
N LYS A 55 1.74 2.83 -17.85
CA LYS A 55 2.99 2.41 -18.53
C LYS A 55 3.63 1.15 -17.94
N ALA A 56 3.16 0.69 -16.78
CA ALA A 56 3.73 -0.47 -16.11
C ALA A 56 3.04 -1.76 -16.61
N THR A 57 3.67 -2.42 -17.58
CA THR A 57 3.16 -3.68 -18.15
C THR A 57 3.72 -4.93 -17.47
N THR A 58 4.62 -4.77 -16.51
CA THR A 58 5.22 -5.83 -15.68
C THR A 58 5.38 -5.32 -14.25
N LEU A 59 5.38 -6.24 -13.29
CA LEU A 59 5.47 -5.91 -11.87
C LEU A 59 6.84 -5.29 -11.55
N PRO A 60 6.89 -4.02 -11.10
CA PRO A 60 8.15 -3.42 -10.66
C PRO A 60 8.67 -4.10 -9.40
N ALA A 61 9.99 -4.22 -9.29
CA ALA A 61 10.61 -4.75 -8.07
C ALA A 61 10.36 -3.82 -6.87
N GLY A 62 10.17 -4.41 -5.69
CA GLY A 62 10.08 -3.67 -4.42
C GLY A 62 8.74 -3.01 -4.13
N VAL A 63 7.68 -3.36 -4.87
CA VAL A 63 6.32 -2.82 -4.62
C VAL A 63 5.69 -3.43 -3.36
N PHE A 64 5.93 -4.71 -3.11
CA PHE A 64 5.40 -5.38 -1.92
C PHE A 64 6.38 -5.27 -0.74
N LEU A 65 5.85 -4.88 0.42
CA LEU A 65 6.58 -4.85 1.67
C LEU A 65 7.04 -6.26 2.05
N LYS A 66 8.34 -6.42 2.31
CA LYS A 66 8.93 -7.63 2.88
C LYS A 66 9.30 -7.32 4.32
N LEU A 67 8.64 -7.99 5.25
CA LEU A 67 9.02 -7.99 6.66
C LEU A 67 9.82 -9.28 6.88
N ASP A 68 11.13 -9.13 7.04
CA ASP A 68 12.03 -10.23 7.43
C ASP A 68 11.91 -10.55 8.93
#